data_AF-A0A1H9LDD4-F1
#
_entry.id   AF-A0A1H9LDD4-F1
#
_cell.length_a   1.000
_cell.length_b   1.000
_cell.length_c   1.000
_cell.angle_alpha   90.00
_cell.angle_beta   90.00
_cell.angle_gamma   90.00
#
_symmetry.space_group_name_H-M   'P 1'
#
loop_
_entity.id
_entity.type
_entity.pdbx_description
1 polymer ?
#
loop_
_entity_poly.entity_id
_entity_poly.type
_entity_poly.pdbx_seq_one_letter_code
_entity_poly.pdbx_strand_id
1 'polypeptide(L)'
;MSHPKKVGTLPVESGETKQTNEIGIFIPLLESIDIQGKDITADALLTQRKLASFVVDRKAHYHFTVKGNQASLKTDIALLFEISS
;
A
#
# COMPACT_ATOMS: atom_id res chain seq x y z
N MET A 1 -26.33 -10.24 3.34
CA MET A 1 -26.30 -9.70 1.96
C MET A 1 -24.98 -8.94 1.79
N SER A 2 -24.04 -9.47 1.00
CA SER A 2 -22.70 -8.90 0.84
C SER A 2 -22.76 -7.72 -0.13
N HIS A 3 -22.30 -6.55 0.30
CA HIS A 3 -22.26 -5.35 -0.52
C HIS A 3 -21.06 -5.41 -1.49
N PRO A 4 -21.24 -5.19 -2.81
CA PRO A 4 -20.12 -5.17 -3.75
C PRO A 4 -19.25 -3.92 -3.52
N LYS A 5 -17.94 -4.12 -3.35
CA LYS A 5 -16.95 -3.04 -3.27
C LYS A 5 -16.85 -2.32 -4.61
N LYS A 6 -16.80 -0.98 -4.59
CA LYS A 6 -16.64 -0.14 -5.79
C LYS A 6 -15.20 -0.30 -6.31
N VAL A 7 -15.04 -0.88 -7.50
CA VAL A 7 -13.75 -1.15 -8.14
C VAL A 7 -13.69 -0.48 -9.52
N GLY A 8 -12.60 0.23 -9.79
CA GLY A 8 -12.33 0.83 -11.10
C GLY A 8 -11.73 -0.18 -12.08
N THR A 9 -12.04 -0.04 -13.36
CA THR A 9 -11.59 -0.92 -14.45
C THR A 9 -10.47 -0.23 -15.26
N LEU A 10 -9.39 -0.95 -15.54
CA LEU A 10 -8.40 -0.57 -16.55
C LEU A 10 -8.43 -1.60 -17.70
N PRO A 11 -8.31 -1.18 -18.97
CA PRO A 11 -8.25 -2.11 -20.09
C PRO A 11 -6.92 -2.87 -20.07
N VAL A 12 -6.98 -4.20 -20.16
CA VAL A 12 -5.84 -5.09 -20.43
C VAL A 12 -6.02 -5.72 -21.81
N GLU A 13 -4.97 -5.78 -22.63
CA GLU A 13 -4.99 -6.28 -24.02
C GLU A 13 -5.16 -7.80 -24.16
N SER A 14 -5.73 -8.46 -23.16
CA SER A 14 -6.10 -9.88 -23.22
C SER A 14 -7.36 -10.04 -22.40
N GLY A 15 -8.45 -10.46 -23.05
CA GLY A 15 -9.84 -10.42 -22.59
C GLY A 15 -10.20 -11.21 -21.32
N GLU A 16 -9.46 -11.03 -20.24
CA GLU A 16 -9.76 -11.50 -18.90
C GLU A 16 -9.81 -10.29 -17.96
N THR A 17 -11.01 -9.95 -17.49
CA THR A 17 -11.21 -8.94 -16.44
C THR A 17 -10.70 -9.47 -15.11
N LYS A 18 -9.41 -9.29 -14.82
CA LYS A 18 -8.88 -9.48 -13.46
C LYS A 18 -9.50 -8.41 -12.56
N GLN A 19 -10.17 -8.83 -11.50
CA GLN A 19 -10.54 -7.94 -10.40
C GLN A 19 -9.26 -7.35 -9.81
N THR A 20 -8.93 -6.12 -10.18
CA THR A 20 -7.75 -5.41 -9.71
C THR A 20 -8.11 -4.67 -8.43
N ASN A 21 -7.80 -5.26 -7.29
CA ASN A 21 -7.83 -4.56 -6.01
C ASN A 21 -6.71 -3.49 -5.98
N GLU A 22 -6.89 -2.45 -5.17
CA GLU A 22 -5.94 -1.32 -5.07
C GLU A 22 -4.51 -1.78 -4.72
N ILE A 23 -4.40 -2.87 -3.94
CA ILE A 23 -3.13 -3.52 -3.58
C ILE A 23 -2.38 -4.02 -4.84
N GLY A 24 -3.10 -4.65 -5.78
CA GLY A 24 -2.50 -5.21 -7.00
C GLY A 24 -2.06 -4.16 -8.01
N ILE A 25 -2.65 -2.95 -7.96
CA ILE A 25 -2.35 -1.86 -8.91
C ILE A 25 -1.32 -0.87 -8.37
N PHE A 26 -1.04 -0.88 -7.07
CA PHE A 26 -0.09 0.05 -6.46
C PHE A 26 1.27 0.07 -7.17
N ILE A 27 1.88 -1.09 -7.39
CA ILE A 27 3.19 -1.19 -8.06
C ILE A 27 3.10 -0.76 -9.54
N PRO A 28 2.22 -1.35 -10.38
CA PRO A 28 2.10 -0.93 -11.79
C PRO A 28 1.85 0.56 -11.98
N LEU A 29 1.03 1.17 -11.11
CA LEU A 29 0.77 2.60 -11.15
C LEU A 29 2.05 3.40 -10.90
N LEU A 30 2.77 3.09 -9.82
CA LEU A 30 3.97 3.83 -9.46
C LEU A 30 5.13 3.59 -10.45
N GLU A 31 5.25 2.42 -11.06
CA GLU A 31 6.25 2.13 -12.11
C GLU A 31 6.17 3.12 -13.28
N SER A 32 4.96 3.57 -13.62
CA SER A 32 4.74 4.52 -14.72
C SER A 32 5.12 5.97 -14.41
N ILE A 33 5.45 6.30 -13.16
CA ILE A 33 5.75 7.66 -12.71
C ILE A 33 7.11 7.77 -12.01
N ASP A 34 7.73 8.94 -12.11
CA ASP A 34 8.95 9.25 -11.36
C ASP A 34 8.57 9.67 -9.94
N ILE A 35 8.95 8.83 -8.98
CA ILE A 35 8.65 9.01 -7.56
C ILE A 35 9.88 9.36 -6.74
N GLN A 36 11.05 9.53 -7.35
CA GLN A 36 12.27 9.78 -6.59
C GLN A 36 12.14 11.06 -5.74
N GLY A 37 12.49 10.94 -4.45
CA GLY A 37 12.39 12.02 -3.46
C GLY A 37 10.96 12.50 -3.20
N LYS A 38 9.93 11.73 -3.54
CA LYS A 38 8.52 12.06 -3.27
C LYS A 38 8.03 11.32 -2.02
N ASP A 39 7.07 11.93 -1.34
CA ASP A 39 6.33 11.32 -0.24
C ASP A 39 5.05 10.66 -0.76
N ILE A 40 4.89 9.36 -0.52
CA ILE A 40 3.72 8.58 -0.94
C ILE A 40 2.85 8.27 0.27
N THR A 41 1.63 8.80 0.26
CA THR A 41 0.61 8.54 1.29
C THR A 41 -0.40 7.52 0.78
N ALA A 42 -0.76 6.53 1.60
CA ALA A 42 -1.73 5.51 1.22
C ALA A 42 -2.60 5.04 2.41
N ASP A 43 -3.77 4.48 2.11
CA ASP A 43 -4.67 3.92 3.13
C ASP A 43 -4.05 2.70 3.84
N ALA A 44 -4.56 2.40 5.02
CA ALA A 44 -4.04 1.37 5.90
C ALA A 44 -4.08 -0.05 5.34
N LEU A 45 -4.93 -0.31 4.34
CA LEU A 45 -4.96 -1.58 3.62
C LEU A 45 -3.68 -1.81 2.77
N LEU A 46 -2.95 -0.73 2.45
CA LEU A 46 -1.71 -0.75 1.68
C LEU A 46 -0.46 -0.79 2.56
N THR A 47 -0.62 -0.86 3.89
CA THR A 47 0.48 -1.00 4.86
C THR A 47 1.05 -2.42 4.84
N GLN A 48 1.72 -2.75 3.74
CA GLN A 48 2.34 -4.04 3.47
C GLN A 48 3.84 -3.85 3.28
N ARG A 49 4.66 -4.69 3.93
CA ARG A 49 6.14 -4.60 3.82
C ARG A 49 6.62 -4.57 2.37
N LYS A 50 6.02 -5.38 1.49
CA LYS A 50 6.37 -5.43 0.07
C LYS A 50 6.20 -4.07 -0.62
N LEU A 51 5.09 -3.37 -0.35
CA LEU A 51 4.82 -2.06 -0.95
C LEU A 51 5.75 -0.99 -0.37
N ALA A 52 6.00 -1.03 0.95
CA ALA A 52 6.95 -0.13 1.60
C ALA A 52 8.37 -0.31 1.07
N SER A 53 8.85 -1.56 0.92
CA SER A 53 10.16 -1.86 0.32
C SER A 53 10.27 -1.31 -1.10
N PHE A 54 9.25 -1.53 -1.94
CA PHE A 54 9.23 -1.00 -3.31
C PHE A 54 9.41 0.52 -3.37
N VAL A 55 8.74 1.27 -2.48
CA VAL A 55 8.87 2.74 -2.42
C VAL A 55 10.28 3.16 -2.02
N VAL A 56 10.84 2.52 -0.99
CA VAL A 56 12.21 2.82 -0.50
C VAL A 56 13.28 2.48 -1.55
N ASP A 57 13.14 1.35 -2.24
CA ASP A 57 14.08 0.91 -3.29
C ASP A 57 14.14 1.92 -4.45
N ARG A 58 13.05 2.65 -4.69
CA ARG A 58 12.96 3.73 -5.67
C ARG A 58 13.35 5.11 -5.11
N LYS A 59 14.00 5.15 -3.95
CA LYS A 59 14.46 6.39 -3.27
C LYS A 59 13.32 7.38 -3.01
N ALA A 60 12.13 6.84 -2.72
CA ALA A 60 10.96 7.59 -2.31
C ALA A 60 10.65 7.31 -0.83
N HIS A 61 9.81 8.15 -0.24
CA HIS A 61 9.38 8.02 1.15
C HIS A 61 7.91 7.60 1.20
N TYR A 62 7.48 6.99 2.30
CA TYR A 62 6.10 6.59 2.47
C TYR A 62 5.55 6.97 3.84
N HIS A 63 4.26 7.29 3.87
CA HIS A 63 3.48 7.40 5.10
C HIS A 63 2.25 6.51 4.96
N PHE A 64 2.36 5.29 5.48
CA PHE A 64 1.28 4.31 5.50
C PHE A 64 0.70 4.24 6.90
N THR A 65 -0.63 4.31 7.01
CA THR A 65 -1.31 4.29 8.30
C THR A 65 -1.52 2.85 8.78
N VAL A 66 -1.22 2.52 10.03
CA VAL A 66 -1.58 1.19 10.57
C VAL A 66 -2.94 1.30 11.26
N LYS A 67 -3.94 0.59 10.75
CA LYS A 67 -5.27 0.52 11.37
C LYS A 67 -5.27 -0.52 12.50
N GLY A 68 -6.04 -0.26 13.55
CA GLY A 68 -6.07 -1.07 14.78
C GLY A 68 -6.53 -2.52 14.62
N ASN A 69 -7.00 -2.92 13.45
CA ASN A 69 -7.27 -4.34 13.14
C ASN A 69 -5.97 -5.15 12.90
N GLN A 70 -4.81 -4.50 12.82
CA GLN A 70 -3.49 -5.14 12.82
C GLN A 70 -2.86 -5.04 14.22
N ALA A 71 -3.40 -5.78 15.19
CA ALA A 71 -3.04 -5.66 16.60
C ALA A 71 -1.54 -5.89 16.86
N SER A 72 -0.93 -6.93 16.26
CA SER A 72 0.49 -7.22 16.44
C SER A 72 1.40 -6.11 15.91
N LEU A 73 1.16 -5.63 14.69
CA LEU A 73 1.95 -4.54 14.10
C LEU A 73 1.81 -3.24 14.91
N LYS A 74 0.62 -2.94 15.42
CA LYS A 74 0.40 -1.78 16.28
C LYS A 74 1.19 -1.90 17.60
N THR A 75 1.20 -3.08 18.22
CA THR A 75 1.98 -3.35 19.43
C THR A 75 3.47 -3.24 19.19
N ASP A 76 3.98 -3.82 18.09
CA ASP A 76 5.41 -3.76 17.73
C ASP A 76 5.88 -2.31 17.52
N ILE A 77 5.06 -1.49 16.85
CA ILE A 77 5.33 -0.06 16.66
C ILE A 77 5.34 0.66 18.01
N ALA A 78 4.35 0.43 18.87
CA ALA A 78 4.29 1.07 20.19
C ALA A 78 5.54 0.72 21.04
N LEU A 79 5.93 -0.56 21.06
CA LEU A 79 7.11 -1.05 21.79
C LEU A 79 8.41 -0.39 21.30
N LEU A 80 8.58 -0.24 19.97
CA LEU A 80 9.76 0.40 19.39
C LEU A 80 9.96 1.83 19.91
N PHE A 81 8.87 2.59 20.04
CA PHE A 81 8.93 3.98 20.51
C PHE A 81 8.98 4.10 22.04
N GLU A 82 8.52 3.10 22.79
CA GLU A 82 8.61 3.06 24.26
C GLU A 82 10.04 2.71 24.73
N ILE A 83 10.73 1.79 24.04
CA ILE A 83 12.14 1.43 24.35
C ILE A 83 13.14 2.54 23.99
N SER A 84 12.73 3.51 23.15
CA SER A 84 13.58 4.59 22.67
C SER A 84 13.49 5.89 23.49
N SER A 85 12.75 5.90 24.61
CA SER A 85 12.71 7.00 25.62
C SER A 85 13.51 6.65 26.87
#